data_AF-A0AAE4V7S1-F1
#
_entry.id   AF-A0AAE4V7S1-F1
#
_cell.length_a   1.000
_cell.length_b   1.000
_cell.length_c   1.000
_cell.angle_alpha   90.00
_cell.angle_beta   90.00
_cell.angle_gamma   90.00
#
_symmetry.space_group_name_H-M   'P 1'
#
loop_
_entity.id
_entity.type
_entity.pdbx_description
1 polymer ?
#
loop_
_entity_poly.entity_id
_entity_poly.type
_entity_poly.pdbx_seq_one_letter_code
_entity_poly.pdbx_strand_id
1 'polypeptide(L)'
;MHEYRRFIQEHLDSRGWKQADLVRASGLSRQLISSIVKDDREHLGQMPDDSTMEGIAKGFGVPVERVRTAAARSLAGYSDDGSALTLSLQDVHIDVLLNEIRRRVDVAHLAVHSSTPSGASGQAPEIKEARSTDKPEDPAARLRRHQDAFRDQVHGDQNRADEGA
;
A
#
# COMPACT_ATOMS: atom_id res chain seq x y z
N MET A 1 -0.95 -33.78 13.81
CA MET A 1 0.09 -32.89 13.20
C MET A 1 -0.36 -31.45 13.40
N HIS A 2 0.45 -30.63 14.07
CA HIS A 2 0.10 -29.23 14.35
C HIS A 2 0.12 -28.30 13.12
N GLU A 3 -0.59 -27.18 13.24
CA GLU A 3 -0.81 -26.18 12.18
C GLU A 3 0.49 -25.56 11.64
N TYR A 4 1.50 -25.37 12.48
CA TYR A 4 2.77 -24.76 12.10
C TYR A 4 3.56 -25.65 11.15
N ARG A 5 3.64 -26.94 11.46
CA ARG A 5 4.26 -27.92 10.55
C ARG A 5 3.45 -28.06 9.28
N ARG A 6 2.12 -28.11 9.37
CA ARG A 6 1.23 -28.18 8.21
C ARG A 6 1.44 -26.99 7.28
N PHE A 7 1.48 -25.77 7.81
CA PHE A 7 1.77 -24.55 7.08
C PHE A 7 3.10 -24.63 6.32
N ILE A 8 4.16 -25.10 6.98
CA ILE A 8 5.48 -25.26 6.36
C ILE A 8 5.45 -26.33 5.27
N GLN A 9 4.78 -27.46 5.51
CA GLN A 9 4.69 -28.57 4.56
C GLN A 9 3.91 -28.16 3.31
N GLU A 10 2.75 -27.52 3.46
CA GLU A 10 1.95 -26.99 2.34
C GLU A 10 2.75 -25.99 1.48
N HIS A 11 3.56 -25.14 2.12
CA HIS A 11 4.43 -24.20 1.42
C HIS A 11 5.64 -24.84 0.72
N LEU A 12 6.14 -25.97 1.22
CA LEU A 12 7.14 -26.77 0.53
C LEU A 12 6.52 -27.47 -0.69
N ASP A 13 5.37 -28.12 -0.50
CA ASP A 13 4.70 -28.92 -1.52
C ASP A 13 4.20 -28.05 -2.68
N SER A 14 3.57 -26.91 -2.37
CA SER A 14 3.09 -25.96 -3.39
C SER A 14 4.20 -25.40 -4.29
N ARG A 15 5.46 -25.39 -3.82
CA ARG A 15 6.62 -24.94 -4.58
C ARG A 15 7.47 -26.10 -5.14
N GLY A 16 7.13 -27.34 -4.82
CA GLY A 16 7.97 -28.51 -5.10
C GLY A 16 9.33 -28.45 -4.41
N TRP A 17 9.43 -27.73 -3.29
CA TRP A 17 10.68 -27.49 -2.57
C TRP A 17 11.02 -28.63 -1.61
N LYS A 18 12.31 -28.87 -1.43
CA LYS A 18 12.82 -29.74 -0.36
C LYS A 18 13.24 -28.89 0.84
N GLN A 19 13.42 -29.52 2.00
CA GLN A 19 13.94 -28.85 3.20
C GLN A 19 15.26 -28.10 2.95
N ALA A 20 16.12 -28.63 2.08
CA ALA A 20 17.40 -27.99 1.72
C ALA A 20 17.21 -26.66 0.99
N ASP A 21 16.12 -26.49 0.23
CA ASP A 21 15.82 -25.26 -0.47
C ASP A 21 15.34 -24.19 0.52
N LEU A 22 14.50 -24.59 1.48
CA LEU A 22 14.11 -23.72 2.59
C LEU A 22 15.32 -23.29 3.43
N VAL A 23 16.28 -24.18 3.72
CA VAL A 23 17.53 -23.83 4.41
C VAL A 23 18.26 -22.68 3.70
N ARG A 24 18.41 -22.78 2.37
CA ARG A 24 19.08 -21.75 1.56
C ARG A 24 18.29 -20.43 1.55
N ALA A 25 16.97 -20.50 1.42
CA ALA A 25 16.11 -19.31 1.30
C ALA A 25 15.94 -18.56 2.64
N SER A 26 15.78 -19.30 3.74
CA SER A 26 15.56 -18.76 5.08
C SER A 26 16.84 -18.30 5.79
N GLY A 27 17.98 -18.91 5.48
CA GLY A 27 19.22 -18.74 6.24
C GLY A 27 19.23 -19.47 7.59
N LEU A 28 18.20 -20.28 7.89
CA LEU A 28 18.13 -21.09 9.10
C LEU A 28 18.98 -22.36 8.99
N SER A 29 19.37 -22.93 10.13
CA SER A 29 20.14 -24.16 10.15
C SER A 29 19.33 -25.35 9.63
N ARG A 30 20.02 -26.31 8.98
CA ARG A 30 19.41 -27.57 8.52
C ARG A 30 18.77 -28.35 9.67
N GLN A 31 19.40 -28.34 10.84
CA GLN A 31 18.91 -29.06 12.02
C GLN A 31 17.57 -28.48 12.50
N LEU A 32 17.46 -27.15 12.55
CA LEU A 32 16.23 -26.46 12.96
C LEU A 32 15.08 -26.74 11.98
N ILE A 33 15.33 -26.66 10.68
CA ILE A 33 14.28 -26.97 9.69
C ILE A 33 13.87 -28.46 9.78
N SER A 34 14.84 -29.36 9.93
CA SER A 34 14.54 -30.78 10.08
C SER A 34 13.76 -31.08 11.36
N SER A 35 14.02 -30.39 12.48
CA SER A 35 13.27 -30.60 13.72
C SER A 35 11.82 -30.13 13.58
N ILE A 36 11.58 -29.03 12.87
CA ILE A 36 10.23 -28.53 12.62
C ILE A 36 9.45 -29.46 11.67
N VAL A 37 10.06 -29.86 10.54
CA VAL A 37 9.37 -30.66 9.51
C VAL A 37 9.12 -32.11 9.96
N LYS A 38 9.93 -32.62 10.89
CA LYS A 38 9.75 -33.96 11.47
C LYS A 38 8.99 -33.94 12.80
N ASP A 39 8.44 -32.80 13.21
CA ASP A 39 7.70 -32.69 14.45
C ASP A 39 6.32 -33.35 14.33
N ASP A 40 6.18 -34.57 14.84
CA ASP A 40 4.93 -35.34 14.82
C ASP A 40 3.99 -35.04 16.02
N ARG A 41 4.32 -34.06 16.87
CA ARG A 41 3.44 -33.67 17.99
C ARG A 41 2.14 -33.05 17.49
N GLU A 42 1.07 -33.20 18.28
CA GLU A 42 -0.22 -32.55 18.01
C GLU A 42 -0.22 -31.06 18.34
N HIS A 43 0.64 -30.63 19.28
CA HIS A 43 0.80 -29.23 19.66
C HIS A 43 2.27 -28.88 19.89
N LEU A 44 2.62 -27.62 19.68
CA LEU A 44 3.87 -27.03 20.13
C LEU A 44 3.84 -26.84 21.65
N GLY A 45 4.94 -27.18 22.30
CA GLY A 45 5.11 -26.93 23.74
C GLY A 45 5.38 -25.45 24.06
N GLN A 46 5.90 -24.69 23.10
CA GLN A 46 6.18 -23.27 23.23
C GLN A 46 6.21 -22.59 21.85
N MET A 47 6.09 -21.27 21.85
CA MET A 47 6.19 -20.46 20.64
C MET A 47 7.62 -20.55 20.08
N PRO A 48 7.81 -20.71 18.75
CA PRO A 48 9.13 -20.57 18.14
C PRO A 48 9.65 -19.14 18.33
N ASP A 49 10.98 -19.00 18.38
CA ASP A 49 11.62 -17.69 18.51
C ASP A 49 11.29 -16.76 17.33
N ASP A 50 11.23 -15.45 17.56
CA ASP A 50 10.92 -14.46 16.52
C ASP A 50 11.88 -14.58 15.32
N SER A 51 13.18 -14.76 15.57
CA SER A 51 14.19 -14.95 14.52
C SER A 51 13.93 -16.19 13.66
N THR A 52 13.39 -17.26 14.26
CA THR A 52 12.99 -18.47 13.54
C THR A 52 11.77 -18.19 12.67
N MET A 53 10.76 -17.51 13.21
CA MET A 53 9.56 -17.14 12.45
C MET A 53 9.88 -16.20 11.30
N GLU A 54 10.74 -15.21 11.50
CA GLU A 54 11.24 -14.30 10.47
C GLU A 54 12.03 -15.05 9.39
N GLY A 55 12.90 -15.99 9.78
CA GLY A 55 13.65 -16.82 8.84
C GLY A 55 12.71 -17.65 7.95
N ILE A 56 11.69 -18.27 8.53
CA ILE A 56 10.68 -19.03 7.76
C ILE A 56 9.87 -18.09 6.85
N ALA A 57 9.43 -16.95 7.36
CA ALA A 57 8.68 -15.95 6.60
C ALA A 57 9.47 -15.45 5.37
N LYS A 58 10.75 -15.12 5.59
CA LYS A 58 11.71 -14.76 4.54
C LYS A 58 11.89 -15.91 3.54
N GLY A 59 12.07 -17.13 4.02
CA GLY A 59 12.28 -18.31 3.17
C GLY A 59 11.12 -18.54 2.20
N PHE A 60 9.88 -18.29 2.63
CA PHE A 60 8.70 -18.44 1.78
C PHE A 60 8.25 -17.15 1.09
N GLY A 61 8.82 -15.98 1.43
CA GLY A 61 8.37 -14.69 0.91
C GLY A 61 6.95 -14.34 1.35
N VAL A 62 6.59 -14.68 2.59
CA VAL A 62 5.27 -14.42 3.19
C VAL A 62 5.39 -13.47 4.38
N PRO A 63 4.32 -12.75 4.77
CA PRO A 63 4.34 -11.94 5.98
C PRO A 63 4.62 -12.78 7.23
N VAL A 64 5.47 -12.28 8.14
CA VAL A 64 5.81 -12.97 9.40
C VAL A 64 4.57 -13.25 10.26
N GLU A 65 3.55 -12.39 10.19
CA GLU A 65 2.29 -12.60 10.90
C GLU A 65 1.58 -13.90 10.51
N ARG A 66 1.68 -14.34 9.25
CA ARG A 66 1.09 -15.63 8.84
C ARG A 66 1.78 -16.81 9.52
N VAL A 67 3.11 -16.71 9.65
CA VAL A 67 3.93 -17.72 10.34
C VAL A 67 3.62 -17.70 11.84
N ARG A 68 3.51 -16.50 12.42
CA ARG A 68 3.14 -16.29 13.83
C ARG A 68 1.76 -16.86 14.15
N THR A 69 0.75 -16.62 13.31
CA THR A 69 -0.60 -17.19 13.48
C THR A 69 -0.57 -18.72 13.40
N ALA A 70 0.15 -19.31 12.44
CA ALA A 70 0.27 -20.77 12.35
C ALA A 70 0.96 -21.38 13.58
N ALA A 71 2.01 -20.71 14.09
CA ALA A 71 2.69 -21.08 15.32
C ALA A 71 1.76 -20.97 16.55
N ALA A 72 1.03 -19.86 16.68
CA ALA A 72 0.08 -19.65 17.78
C ALA A 72 -1.02 -20.70 17.80
N ARG A 73 -1.63 -21.00 16.64
CA ARG A 73 -2.63 -22.07 16.47
C ARG A 73 -2.12 -23.47 16.81
N SER A 74 -0.81 -23.63 16.87
CA SER A 74 -0.18 -24.90 17.24
C SER A 74 0.03 -25.04 18.73
N LEU A 75 -0.10 -23.98 19.53
CA LEU A 75 0.07 -24.04 20.98
C LEU A 75 -1.11 -24.76 21.64
N ALA A 76 -0.81 -25.57 22.65
CA ALA A 76 -1.86 -26.20 23.45
C ALA A 76 -2.69 -25.13 24.18
N GLY A 77 -4.02 -25.22 24.08
CA GLY A 77 -4.94 -24.28 24.74
C GLY A 77 -5.14 -22.95 23.99
N TYR A 78 -4.51 -22.76 22.82
CA TYR A 78 -4.86 -21.64 21.94
C TYR A 78 -6.25 -21.89 21.35
N SER A 79 -7.18 -20.99 21.67
CA SER A 79 -8.50 -20.94 21.03
C SER A 79 -8.50 -19.76 20.07
N ASP A 80 -8.59 -20.06 18.78
CA ASP A 80 -8.88 -19.06 17.75
C ASP A 80 -10.37 -18.73 17.88
N ASP A 81 -10.68 -17.63 18.56
CA ASP A 81 -12.05 -17.11 18.68
C ASP A 81 -12.57 -16.53 17.35
N GLY A 82 -11.79 -16.62 16.27
CA GLY A 82 -12.12 -16.08 14.97
C GLY A 82 -12.00 -14.56 14.91
N SER A 83 -11.58 -13.92 16.00
CA SER A 83 -11.17 -12.51 16.01
C SER A 83 -9.83 -12.44 15.30
N ALA A 84 -9.88 -12.39 13.98
CA ALA A 84 -8.68 -12.16 13.20
C ALA A 84 -7.95 -10.93 13.78
N LEU A 85 -6.62 -10.99 13.84
CA LEU A 85 -5.73 -9.81 14.01
C LEU A 85 -5.86 -8.85 12.80
N THR A 86 -7.05 -8.76 12.21
CA THR A 86 -7.46 -7.71 11.30
C THR A 86 -7.64 -6.47 12.14
N LEU A 87 -6.85 -5.42 11.88
CA LEU A 87 -7.40 -4.08 12.04
C LEU A 87 -8.75 -4.09 11.34
N SER A 88 -9.84 -3.96 12.10
CA SER A 88 -11.15 -3.77 11.50
C SER A 88 -11.03 -2.50 10.65
N LEU A 89 -11.20 -2.62 9.33
CA LEU A 89 -11.24 -1.46 8.45
C LEU A 89 -12.34 -0.47 8.86
N GLN A 90 -13.35 -0.95 9.58
CA GLN A 90 -14.43 -0.12 10.12
C GLN A 90 -13.97 0.79 11.27
N ASP A 91 -12.87 0.43 11.95
CA ASP A 91 -12.30 1.22 13.05
C ASP A 91 -11.27 2.24 12.54
N VAL A 92 -10.90 2.18 11.25
CA VAL A 92 -9.99 3.12 10.62
C VAL A 92 -10.79 4.26 10.00
N HIS A 93 -10.44 5.50 10.33
CA HIS A 93 -11.09 6.67 9.75
C HIS A 93 -10.93 6.70 8.22
N ILE A 94 -12.01 7.02 7.50
CA ILE A 94 -12.06 6.99 6.03
C ILE A 94 -10.93 7.81 5.40
N ASP A 95 -10.62 8.99 5.94
CA ASP A 95 -9.56 9.85 5.41
C ASP A 95 -8.17 9.21 5.44
N VAL A 96 -7.90 8.37 6.44
CA VAL A 96 -6.64 7.63 6.54
C VAL A 96 -6.54 6.59 5.43
N LEU A 97 -7.65 5.89 5.15
CA LEU A 97 -7.73 4.91 4.07
C LEU A 97 -7.57 5.59 2.71
N LEU A 98 -8.24 6.71 2.47
CA LEU A 98 -8.14 7.47 1.22
C LEU A 98 -6.71 7.98 0.99
N ASN A 99 -6.05 8.48 2.04
CA ASN A 99 -4.66 8.93 1.95
C ASN A 99 -3.69 7.76 1.65
N GLU A 100 -3.87 6.60 2.26
CA GLU A 100 -3.02 5.44 1.98
C GLU A 100 -3.25 4.88 0.57
N ILE A 101 -4.50 4.85 0.09
CA ILE A 101 -4.81 4.45 -1.29
C ILE A 101 -4.14 5.43 -2.27
N ARG A 102 -4.29 6.74 -2.05
CA ARG A 102 -3.64 7.77 -2.88
C ARG A 102 -2.12 7.58 -2.91
N ARG A 103 -1.49 7.39 -1.73
CA ARG A 103 -0.05 7.16 -1.62
C ARG A 103 0.40 5.94 -2.44
N ARG A 104 -0.34 4.83 -2.40
CA ARG A 104 -0.01 3.62 -3.16
C ARG A 104 -0.17 3.80 -4.67
N VAL A 105 -1.19 4.53 -5.10
CA VAL A 105 -1.40 4.87 -6.51
C VAL A 105 -0.24 5.73 -7.03
N ASP A 106 0.17 6.74 -6.26
CA ASP A 106 1.32 7.59 -6.61
C ASP A 106 2.62 6.77 -6.70
N VAL A 107 2.87 5.87 -5.75
CA VAL A 107 4.04 4.96 -5.80
C VAL A 107 4.00 4.04 -7.01
N ALA A 108 2.83 3.49 -7.36
CA ALA A 108 2.67 2.65 -8.53
C ALA A 108 2.91 3.41 -9.84
N HIS A 109 2.44 4.66 -9.95
CA HIS A 109 2.70 5.53 -11.09
C HIS A 109 4.19 5.87 -11.23
N LEU A 110 4.87 6.18 -10.12
CA LEU A 110 6.31 6.46 -10.13
C LEU A 110 7.14 5.24 -10.59
N ALA A 111 6.76 4.03 -10.19
CA ALA A 111 7.43 2.80 -10.61
C ALA A 111 7.29 2.50 -12.13
N VAL A 112 6.16 2.90 -12.74
CA VAL A 112 5.93 2.78 -14.19
C VAL A 112 6.79 3.76 -15.00
N HIS A 113 7.07 4.95 -14.47
CA HIS A 113 7.90 5.95 -15.16
C HIS A 113 9.41 5.72 -15.00
N SER A 114 9.86 4.95 -14.01
CA SER A 114 11.29 4.62 -13.83
C SER A 114 11.77 3.42 -14.66
N SER A 115 10.89 2.78 -15.43
CA SER A 115 11.19 1.53 -16.16
C SER A 115 11.16 1.65 -17.69
N THR A 116 11.22 2.86 -18.26
CA THR A 116 11.61 3.03 -19.68
C THR A 116 13.13 2.97 -19.84
N PRO A 117 13.69 2.01 -20.61
CA PRO A 117 15.11 1.98 -20.90
C PRO A 117 15.48 3.17 -21.82
N SER A 118 16.24 4.12 -21.28
CA SER A 118 16.88 5.17 -22.07
C SER A 118 17.99 4.55 -22.90
N GLY A 119 17.69 4.31 -24.17
CA GLY A 119 18.61 3.82 -25.17
C GLY A 119 18.09 4.17 -26.56
N ALA A 120 18.23 5.42 -26.98
CA ALA A 120 18.41 5.79 -28.39
C ALA A 120 18.77 7.28 -28.53
N SER A 121 19.95 7.47 -29.09
CA SER A 121 20.54 8.71 -29.57
C SER A 121 19.67 9.43 -30.62
N GLY A 122 19.72 10.77 -30.60
CA GLY A 122 19.69 11.60 -31.81
C GLY A 122 18.33 12.10 -32.30
N GLN A 123 17.92 13.29 -31.87
CA GLN A 123 17.63 14.48 -32.69
C GLN A 123 16.80 15.48 -31.89
N ALA A 124 17.40 16.63 -31.63
CA ALA A 124 16.70 17.81 -31.17
C ALA A 124 15.88 18.39 -32.33
N PRO A 125 14.59 18.72 -32.14
CA PRO A 125 13.95 19.78 -32.88
C PRO A 125 14.05 21.08 -32.07
N GLU A 126 14.72 22.01 -32.72
CA GLU A 126 14.78 23.44 -32.45
C GLU A 126 13.37 24.02 -32.25
N ILE A 127 13.00 24.34 -31.01
CA ILE A 127 11.78 25.11 -30.72
C ILE A 127 12.18 26.58 -30.67
N LYS A 128 11.86 27.30 -31.74
CA LYS A 128 12.01 28.75 -31.87
C LYS A 128 11.20 29.46 -30.79
N GLU A 129 11.88 30.33 -30.03
CA GLU A 129 11.31 31.30 -29.10
C GLU A 129 10.20 32.13 -29.76
N ALA A 130 8.95 31.82 -29.44
CA ALA A 130 7.85 32.77 -29.56
C ALA A 130 7.84 33.64 -28.29
N ARG A 131 8.47 34.81 -28.41
CA ARG A 131 8.49 35.88 -27.41
C ARG A 131 7.05 36.38 -27.15
N SER A 132 6.35 35.77 -26.20
CA SER A 132 5.08 36.30 -25.68
C SER A 132 5.40 37.30 -24.57
N THR A 133 5.11 38.58 -24.81
CA THR A 133 5.24 39.65 -23.82
C THR A 133 4.00 39.66 -22.96
N ASP A 134 3.91 38.71 -22.02
CA ASP A 134 2.86 38.72 -21.01
C ASP A 134 3.33 39.60 -19.84
N LYS A 135 2.93 40.88 -19.88
CA LYS A 135 3.08 41.76 -18.72
C LYS A 135 2.18 41.19 -17.62
N PRO A 136 2.66 41.03 -16.37
CA PRO A 136 1.79 40.65 -15.27
C PRO A 136 0.75 41.77 -15.06
N GLU A 137 -0.51 41.49 -15.37
CA GLU A 137 -1.61 42.39 -15.04
C GLU A 137 -1.67 42.61 -13.52
N ASP A 138 -1.73 43.88 -13.12
CA ASP A 138 -1.84 44.28 -11.71
C ASP A 138 -3.11 43.66 -11.09
N PRO A 139 -2.98 42.82 -10.05
CA PRO A 139 -4.12 42.16 -9.40
C PRO A 139 -5.13 43.17 -8.84
N ALA A 140 -4.70 44.40 -8.51
CA ALA A 140 -5.60 45.46 -8.05
C ALA A 140 -6.54 45.95 -9.16
N ALA A 141 -6.10 45.97 -10.42
CA ALA A 141 -6.94 46.35 -11.56
C ALA A 141 -8.00 45.28 -11.86
N ARG A 142 -7.68 44.00 -11.59
CA ARG A 142 -8.62 42.88 -11.76
C ARG A 142 -9.75 42.92 -10.73
N LEU A 143 -9.44 43.27 -9.48
CA LEU A 143 -10.42 43.37 -8.41
C LEU A 143 -11.40 44.54 -8.61
N ARG A 144 -10.91 45.69 -9.10
CA ARG A 144 -11.77 46.86 -9.40
C ARG A 144 -12.81 46.55 -10.49
N ARG A 145 -12.39 45.92 -11.60
CA ARG A 145 -13.32 45.49 -12.67
C ARG A 145 -14.44 44.59 -12.15
N HIS A 146 -14.13 43.71 -11.20
CA HIS A 146 -15.11 42.79 -10.64
C HIS A 146 -16.08 43.46 -9.65
N GLN A 147 -15.64 44.52 -8.96
CA GLN A 147 -16.50 45.30 -8.06
C GLN A 147 -17.45 46.23 -8.83
N ASP A 148 -16.98 46.84 -9.92
CA ASP A 148 -17.83 47.72 -10.76
C ASP A 148 -18.94 46.93 -11.44
N ALA A 149 -18.65 45.73 -11.95
CA ALA A 149 -19.65 44.83 -12.55
C ALA A 149 -20.75 44.41 -11.54
N PHE A 150 -20.41 44.29 -10.25
CA PHE A 150 -21.37 43.94 -9.21
C PHE A 150 -22.28 45.13 -8.83
N ARG A 151 -21.76 46.37 -8.95
CA ARG A 151 -22.50 47.58 -8.59
C ARG A 151 -23.61 47.90 -9.60
N ASP A 152 -23.35 47.71 -10.89
CA ASP A 152 -24.37 47.92 -11.94
C ASP A 152 -25.52 46.90 -11.85
N GLN A 153 -25.25 45.69 -11.39
CA GLN A 153 -26.28 44.66 -11.26
C GLN A 153 -27.25 44.93 -10.10
N VAL A 154 -26.83 45.66 -9.07
CA VAL A 154 -27.63 45.92 -7.87
C VAL A 154 -28.50 47.18 -8.00
N HIS A 155 -28.27 48.06 -8.98
CA HIS A 155 -29.08 49.29 -9.19
C HIS A 155 -30.01 49.23 -10.40
N GLY A 156 -29.95 48.18 -11.23
CA GLY A 156 -30.82 48.02 -12.40
C GLY A 156 -32.25 47.54 -12.12
N ASP A 157 -32.55 47.06 -10.90
CA ASP A 157 -33.81 46.36 -10.59
C ASP A 157 -34.88 47.24 -9.91
N GLN A 158 -34.58 48.51 -9.58
CA GLN A 158 -35.52 49.38 -8.85
C GLN A 158 -36.46 50.21 -9.74
N ASN A 159 -36.34 50.15 -11.08
CA ASN A 159 -37.14 50.97 -12.00
C ASN A 159 -38.21 50.20 -12.81
N ARG A 160 -38.62 48.99 -12.39
CA ARG A 160 -39.60 48.17 -13.14
C ARG A 160 -40.97 48.00 -12.48
N ALA A 161 -41.25 48.70 -11.38
CA ALA A 161 -42.50 48.54 -10.64
C ALA A 161 -43.23 49.87 -10.46
N ASP A 162 -43.57 50.57 -11.56
CA ASP A 162 -44.61 51.60 -11.50
C ASP A 162 -45.22 51.99 -12.86
N GLU A 163 -45.59 51.00 -13.69
CA GLU A 163 -46.52 51.23 -14.81
C GLU A 163 -47.47 50.04 -14.94
N GLY A 164 -48.69 50.18 -14.40
CA GLY A 164 -49.80 49.27 -14.72
C GLY A 164 -50.83 49.04 -13.62
N ALA A 165 -51.63 50.06 -13.29
CA ALA A 165 -53.03 49.93 -12.88
C ALA A 165 -53.75 51.27 -13.00
#